data_AF-A0A938MZ87-F1
#
_entry.id   AF-A0A938MZ87-F1
#
_cell.length_a   1.000
_cell.length_b   1.000
_cell.length_c   1.000
_cell.angle_alpha   90.00
_cell.angle_beta   90.00
_cell.angle_gamma   90.00
#
_symmetry.space_group_name_H-M   'P 1'
#
loop_
_entity.id
_entity.type
_entity.pdbx_description
1 polymer ?
#
loop_
_entity_poly.entity_id
_entity_poly.type
_entity_poly.pdbx_seq_one_letter_code
_entity_poly.pdbx_strand_id
1 'polypeptide(L)'
;MRGRLEYGDGREAEERIYPNLNTEWPRLLYHRHFMLSESLHNRYVPRLPPPELAGNAEQIQRWRAARQEYERLRDSYVTHLKASSDAREVTITRVEHRPPTPYEFLGGLRLDDRTLFANLPDDESGEALTWSP
;
A
#
# COMPACT_ATOMS: atom_id res chain seq x y z
N MET A 1 3.83 0.55 -2.31
CA MET A 1 2.71 1.38 -1.79
C MET A 1 2.51 2.59 -2.69
N ARG A 2 1.28 3.13 -2.83
CA ARG A 2 1.02 4.41 -3.51
C ARG A 2 0.42 5.41 -2.52
N GLY A 3 0.97 6.62 -2.48
CA GLY A 3 0.41 7.76 -1.77
C GLY A 3 -0.20 8.74 -2.76
N ARG A 4 -1.44 9.14 -2.55
CA ARG A 4 -2.09 10.28 -3.23
C ARG A 4 -2.08 11.47 -2.28
N LEU A 5 -1.46 12.56 -2.70
CA LEU A 5 -1.26 13.77 -1.91
C LEU A 5 -2.17 14.86 -2.46
N GLU A 6 -3.04 15.42 -1.62
CA GLU A 6 -3.95 16.50 -2.01
C GLU A 6 -3.59 17.77 -1.23
N TYR A 7 -3.45 18.88 -1.96
CA TYR A 7 -2.96 20.15 -1.43
C TYR A 7 -4.11 21.12 -1.15
N GLY A 8 -3.97 21.94 -0.11
CA GLY A 8 -5.00 22.91 0.29
C GLY A 8 -4.96 24.23 -0.50
N ASP A 9 -3.95 24.43 -1.33
CA ASP A 9 -3.65 25.67 -2.05
C ASP A 9 -4.09 25.66 -3.52
N GLY A 10 -4.83 24.63 -3.94
CA GLY A 10 -5.36 24.49 -5.30
C GLY A 10 -4.41 23.83 -6.30
N ARG A 11 -3.21 23.37 -5.87
CA ARG A 11 -2.36 22.51 -6.70
C ARG A 11 -3.05 21.17 -6.98
N GLU A 12 -2.76 20.59 -8.14
CA GLU A 12 -3.26 19.26 -8.51
C GLU A 12 -2.77 18.19 -7.54
N ALA A 13 -3.61 17.17 -7.35
CA ALA A 13 -3.24 16.02 -6.54
C ALA A 13 -2.05 15.28 -7.16
N GLU A 14 -1.08 14.90 -6.34
CA GLU A 14 0.12 14.21 -6.77
C GLU A 14 0.09 12.74 -6.34
N GLU A 15 0.42 11.83 -7.26
CA GLU A 15 0.61 10.41 -6.92
C GLU A 15 2.09 10.07 -6.84
N ARG A 16 2.49 9.46 -5.72
CA ARG A 16 3.84 8.94 -5.50
C ARG A 16 3.80 7.44 -5.20
N ILE A 17 4.73 6.71 -5.82
CA ILE A 17 4.97 5.29 -5.52
C ILE A 17 6.13 5.21 -4.53
N TYR A 18 6.00 4.36 -3.51
CA TYR A 18 7.02 4.10 -2.51
C TYR A 18 7.38 2.61 -2.50
N PRO A 19 8.68 2.26 -2.43
CA PRO A 19 9.83 3.17 -2.51
C PRO A 19 10.12 3.64 -3.95
N ASN A 20 10.85 4.74 -4.11
CA ASN A 20 11.21 5.35 -5.40
C ASN A 20 12.69 5.77 -5.46
N LEU A 21 13.44 5.12 -6.36
CA LEU A 21 14.88 5.34 -6.54
C LEU A 21 15.26 6.75 -7.02
N ASN A 22 14.33 7.49 -7.64
CA ASN A 22 14.60 8.84 -8.14
C ASN A 22 14.50 9.91 -7.05
N THR A 23 13.73 9.65 -5.98
CA THR A 23 13.43 10.65 -4.95
C THR A 23 13.99 10.29 -3.57
N GLU A 24 14.34 9.02 -3.34
CA GLU A 24 14.72 8.52 -2.01
C GLU A 24 16.21 8.21 -1.88
N TRP A 25 17.06 9.18 -2.25
CA TRP A 25 18.49 9.14 -2.00
C TRP A 25 18.85 9.81 -0.67
N PRO A 26 19.84 9.31 0.10
CA PRO A 26 20.72 8.16 -0.17
C PRO A 26 20.04 6.80 0.03
N ARG A 27 20.71 5.70 -0.33
CA ARG A 27 20.19 4.30 -0.26
C ARG A 27 19.47 3.95 1.06
N LEU A 28 19.88 4.53 2.18
CA LEU A 28 19.22 4.32 3.48
C LEU A 28 17.78 4.87 3.51
N LEU A 29 17.52 6.01 2.87
CA LEU A 29 16.19 6.59 2.77
C LEU A 29 15.26 5.69 1.93
N TYR A 30 15.75 5.24 0.77
CA TYR A 30 15.05 4.24 -0.04
C TYR A 30 14.72 2.98 0.77
N HIS A 31 15.72 2.44 1.49
CA HIS A 31 15.54 1.25 2.30
C HIS A 31 14.50 1.46 3.41
N ARG A 32 14.44 2.65 4.02
CA ARG A 32 13.38 3.00 4.96
C ARG A 32 12.01 2.92 4.30
N HIS A 33 11.79 3.56 3.16
CA HIS A 33 10.50 3.52 2.47
C HIS A 33 10.12 2.11 1.99
N PHE A 34 11.10 1.30 1.59
CA PHE A 34 10.93 -0.12 1.32
C PHE A 34 10.40 -0.84 2.57
N MET A 35 11.12 -0.76 3.69
CA MET A 35 10.73 -1.44 4.94
C MET A 35 9.36 -0.99 5.46
N LEU A 36 9.02 0.30 5.31
CA LEU A 36 7.71 0.82 5.70
C LEU A 36 6.61 0.24 4.80
N SER A 37 6.81 0.26 3.47
CA SER A 37 5.83 -0.29 2.52
C SER A 37 5.58 -1.78 2.76
N GLU A 38 6.65 -2.55 2.98
CA GLU A 38 6.57 -3.98 3.30
C GLU A 38 5.88 -4.22 4.66
N SER A 39 6.23 -3.44 5.68
CA SER A 39 5.62 -3.50 7.00
C SER A 39 4.11 -3.26 6.95
N LEU A 40 3.65 -2.31 6.14
CA LEU A 40 2.22 -2.05 5.93
C LEU A 40 1.52 -3.25 5.27
N HIS A 41 2.13 -3.81 4.22
CA HIS A 41 1.58 -4.97 3.53
C HIS A 41 1.51 -6.22 4.42
N ASN A 42 2.59 -6.53 5.13
CA ASN A 42 2.71 -7.74 5.96
C ASN A 42 1.76 -7.75 7.16
N ARG A 43 1.33 -6.57 7.63
CA ARG A 43 0.37 -6.40 8.73
C ARG A 43 -1.04 -6.10 8.23
N TYR A 44 -1.28 -6.21 6.93
CA TYR A 44 -2.59 -5.93 6.37
C TYR A 44 -3.67 -6.82 6.99
N VAL A 45 -4.74 -6.18 7.41
CA VAL A 45 -5.98 -6.84 7.84
C VAL A 45 -7.09 -6.18 7.03
N PRO A 46 -7.95 -6.95 6.33
CA PRO A 46 -9.01 -6.37 5.51
C PRO A 46 -9.99 -5.55 6.34
N ARG A 47 -10.71 -4.63 5.70
CA ARG A 47 -11.69 -3.79 6.39
C ARG A 47 -12.93 -4.55 6.83
N LEU A 48 -13.34 -5.55 6.04
CA LEU A 48 -14.47 -6.43 6.36
C LEU A 48 -13.95 -7.73 6.97
N PRO A 49 -14.58 -8.23 8.05
CA PRO A 49 -14.20 -9.50 8.61
C PRO A 49 -14.47 -10.62 7.58
N PRO A 50 -13.54 -11.59 7.43
CA PRO A 50 -13.78 -12.76 6.61
C PRO A 50 -15.05 -13.51 7.05
N PRO A 51 -15.88 -14.01 6.11
CA PRO A 51 -17.12 -14.72 6.43
C PRO A 51 -16.93 -15.90 7.38
N GLU A 52 -15.76 -16.55 7.35
CA GLU A 52 -15.42 -17.72 8.17
C GLU A 52 -15.33 -17.40 9.67
N LEU A 53 -15.13 -16.13 10.03
CA LEU A 53 -15.11 -15.69 11.42
C LEU A 53 -16.53 -15.47 11.99
N ALA A 54 -17.57 -15.55 11.15
CA ALA A 54 -18.94 -15.33 11.57
C ALA A 54 -19.34 -16.34 12.66
N GLY A 55 -19.94 -15.83 13.74
CA GLY A 55 -20.38 -16.64 14.88
C GLY A 55 -19.29 -16.97 15.91
N ASN A 56 -18.01 -16.69 15.63
CA ASN A 56 -16.93 -16.83 16.62
C ASN A 56 -16.55 -15.47 17.22
N ALA A 57 -17.17 -15.12 18.35
CA ALA A 57 -16.97 -13.83 19.01
C ALA A 57 -15.49 -13.56 19.35
N GLU A 58 -14.74 -14.55 19.83
CA GLU A 58 -13.34 -14.39 20.21
C GLU A 58 -12.44 -14.09 19.00
N GLN A 59 -12.63 -14.83 17.91
CA GLN A 59 -11.90 -14.59 16.66
C GLN A 59 -12.24 -13.22 16.06
N ILE A 60 -13.50 -12.80 16.11
CA ILE A 60 -13.92 -11.46 15.69
C ILE A 60 -13.22 -10.38 16.53
N GLN A 61 -13.09 -10.55 17.85
CA GLN A 61 -12.37 -9.59 18.68
C GLN A 61 -10.87 -9.52 18.34
N ARG A 62 -10.23 -10.68 18.13
CA ARG A 62 -8.82 -10.73 17.68
C ARG A 62 -8.62 -10.04 16.34
N TRP A 63 -9.51 -10.29 15.38
CA TRP A 63 -9.50 -9.62 14.08
C TRP A 63 -9.66 -8.10 14.22
N ARG A 64 -10.59 -7.62 15.06
CA ARG A 64 -10.79 -6.18 15.31
C ARG A 64 -9.54 -5.53 15.90
N ALA A 65 -8.90 -6.19 16.87
CA ALA A 65 -7.66 -5.70 17.47
C ALA A 65 -6.53 -5.60 16.44
N ALA A 66 -6.37 -6.63 15.59
CA ALA A 66 -5.38 -6.62 14.51
C ALA A 66 -5.66 -5.52 13.47
N ARG A 67 -6.94 -5.32 13.10
CA ARG A 67 -7.35 -4.24 12.18
C ARG A 67 -7.05 -2.86 12.75
N GLN A 68 -7.36 -2.63 14.04
CA GLN A 68 -7.03 -1.36 14.70
C GLN A 68 -5.54 -1.08 14.68
N GLU A 69 -4.71 -2.11 14.89
CA GLU A 69 -3.25 -1.96 14.85
C GLU A 69 -2.74 -1.63 13.45
N TYR A 70 -3.29 -2.29 12.42
CA TYR A 70 -3.02 -1.95 11.02
C TYR A 70 -3.40 -0.50 10.70
N GLU A 71 -4.57 -0.03 11.15
CA GLU A 71 -5.02 1.35 10.93
C GLU A 71 -4.11 2.36 11.62
N ARG A 72 -3.68 2.11 12.87
CA ARG A 72 -2.70 2.98 13.55
C ARG A 72 -1.38 3.06 12.79
N LEU A 73 -0.89 1.93 12.28
CA LEU A 73 0.33 1.89 11.47
C LEU A 73 0.17 2.70 10.17
N ARG A 74 -0.93 2.49 9.45
CA ARG A 74 -1.26 3.23 8.22
C ARG A 74 -1.34 4.73 8.51
N ASP A 75 -2.05 5.12 9.56
CA ASP A 75 -2.28 6.52 9.92
C ASP A 75 -0.99 7.21 10.35
N SER A 76 -0.08 6.50 11.04
CA SER A 76 1.28 6.98 11.30
C SER A 76 2.02 7.35 10.00
N TYR A 77 1.86 6.55 8.94
CA TYR A 77 2.49 6.84 7.65
C TYR A 77 1.81 7.98 6.92
N VAL A 78 0.47 8.07 6.97
CA VAL A 78 -0.29 9.23 6.47
C VAL A 78 0.23 10.50 7.14
N THR A 79 0.33 10.53 8.47
CA THR A 79 0.86 11.66 9.23
C THR A 79 2.28 12.02 8.81
N HIS A 80 3.16 11.01 8.66
CA HIS A 80 4.52 11.25 8.20
C HIS A 80 4.58 11.87 6.81
N LEU A 81 3.81 11.34 5.85
CA LEU A 81 3.78 11.83 4.49
C LEU A 81 3.23 13.26 4.42
N LYS A 82 2.15 13.55 5.15
CA LYS A 82 1.60 14.91 5.28
C LYS A 82 2.66 15.89 5.79
N ALA A 83 3.36 15.52 6.86
CA ALA A 83 4.41 16.36 7.44
C ALA A 83 5.61 16.60 6.48
N SER A 84 5.89 15.65 5.58
CA SER A 84 7.00 15.75 4.61
C SER A 84 6.65 16.44 3.28
N SER A 85 5.38 16.76 3.03
CA SER A 85 4.92 17.18 1.70
C SER A 85 4.03 18.43 1.67
N ASP A 86 3.69 19.03 2.81
CA ASP A 86 2.68 20.09 2.94
C ASP A 86 1.29 19.70 2.39
N ALA A 87 1.04 18.40 2.21
CA ALA A 87 -0.26 17.90 1.77
C ALA A 87 -1.32 18.09 2.87
N ARG A 88 -2.49 18.62 2.48
CA ARG A 88 -3.67 18.74 3.35
C ARG A 88 -4.25 17.37 3.66
N GLU A 89 -4.25 16.47 2.69
CA GLU A 89 -4.75 15.11 2.80
C GLU A 89 -3.82 14.14 2.09
N VAL A 90 -3.69 12.94 2.66
CA VAL A 90 -2.89 11.86 2.07
C VAL A 90 -3.70 10.57 2.16
N THR A 91 -3.90 9.93 1.01
CA THR A 91 -4.51 8.60 0.92
C THR A 91 -3.44 7.59 0.57
N ILE A 92 -3.40 6.47 1.28
CA ILE A 92 -2.47 5.37 1.01
C ILE A 92 -3.22 4.19 0.42
N THR A 93 -2.74 3.69 -0.71
CA THR A 93 -3.22 2.48 -1.37
C THR A 93 -2.11 1.43 -1.37
N ARG A 94 -2.44 0.20 -0.97
CA ARG A 94 -1.54 -0.94 -1.15
C ARG A 94 -1.44 -1.26 -2.63
N VAL A 95 -0.24 -1.57 -3.10
CA VAL A 95 0.03 -1.84 -4.51
C VAL A 95 0.95 -3.03 -4.59
N GLU A 96 0.61 -3.98 -5.45
CA GLU A 96 1.49 -5.06 -5.87
C GLU A 96 2.23 -4.63 -7.14
N HIS A 97 3.54 -4.88 -7.16
CA HIS A 97 4.36 -4.68 -8.35
C HIS A 97 4.86 -6.05 -8.81
N ARG A 98 4.30 -6.56 -9.90
CA ARG A 98 4.77 -7.83 -10.47
C ARG A 98 6.05 -7.60 -11.28
N PRO A 99 7.03 -8.51 -11.24
CA PRO A 99 8.11 -8.47 -12.21
C PRO A 99 7.55 -8.73 -13.62
N PRO A 100 8.09 -8.08 -14.66
CA PRO A 100 7.77 -8.47 -16.02
C PRO A 100 8.30 -9.88 -16.29
N THR A 101 7.59 -10.63 -17.12
CA THR A 101 8.09 -11.92 -17.62
C THR A 101 9.29 -11.70 -18.54
N PRO A 102 10.15 -12.72 -18.77
CA PRO A 102 11.26 -12.61 -19.69
C PRO A 102 10.84 -12.16 -21.11
N TYR A 103 9.69 -12.62 -21.59
CA TYR A 103 9.17 -12.25 -22.91
C TYR A 103 8.73 -10.79 -22.98
N GLU A 104 8.03 -10.29 -21.95
CA GLU A 104 7.62 -8.87 -21.88
C GLU A 104 8.85 -7.96 -21.80
N PHE A 105 9.85 -8.33 -21.01
CA PHE A 105 11.08 -7.57 -20.88
C PHE A 105 11.88 -7.52 -22.20
N LEU A 106 12.03 -8.67 -22.88
CA LEU A 106 12.65 -8.73 -24.20
C LEU A 106 11.83 -7.98 -25.27
N GLY A 107 10.51 -7.89 -25.07
CA GLY A 107 9.61 -7.06 -25.87
C GLY A 107 9.70 -5.55 -25.60
N GLY A 108 10.56 -5.13 -24.66
CA GLY A 108 10.82 -3.72 -24.34
C GLY A 108 10.06 -3.18 -23.14
N LEU A 109 9.27 -4.00 -22.43
CA LEU A 109 8.61 -3.58 -21.19
C LEU A 109 9.67 -3.28 -20.11
N ARG A 110 9.59 -2.09 -19.53
CA ARG A 110 10.53 -1.66 -18.49
C ARG A 110 10.13 -2.21 -17.12
N LEU A 111 11.11 -2.41 -16.24
CA LEU A 111 10.90 -2.88 -14.86
C LEU A 111 10.10 -1.89 -14.01
N ASP A 112 10.03 -0.61 -14.39
CA ASP A 112 9.33 0.45 -13.68
C ASP A 112 8.03 0.89 -14.39
N ASP A 113 7.57 0.10 -15.37
CA ASP A 113 6.37 0.41 -16.13
C ASP A 113 5.12 0.43 -15.23
N ARG A 114 4.29 1.47 -15.35
CA ARG A 114 3.10 1.67 -14.50
C ARG A 114 2.08 0.53 -14.64
N THR A 115 2.07 -0.18 -15.77
CA THR A 115 1.18 -1.33 -16.01
C THR A 115 1.52 -2.56 -15.17
N LEU A 116 2.72 -2.61 -14.59
CA LEU A 116 3.15 -3.67 -13.68
C LEU A 116 2.63 -3.48 -12.25
N PHE A 117 1.99 -2.35 -11.96
CA PHE A 117 1.50 -1.99 -10.63
C PHE A 117 -0.01 -2.14 -10.52
N ALA A 118 -0.47 -3.12 -9.72
CA ALA A 118 -1.88 -3.35 -9.44
C ALA A 118 -2.25 -2.82 -8.04
N ASN A 119 -3.38 -2.12 -7.93
CA ASN A 119 -3.90 -1.69 -6.63
C ASN A 119 -4.50 -2.88 -5.88
N LEU A 120 -4.20 -3.00 -4.59
CA LEU A 120 -4.81 -3.95 -3.68
C LEU A 120 -5.86 -3.21 -2.83
N PRO A 121 -7.17 -3.42 -3.07
CA PRO A 121 -8.24 -2.69 -2.38
C PRO A 121 -8.33 -3.06 -0.89
N ASP A 122 -8.99 -2.21 -0.10
CA ASP A 122 -9.19 -2.44 1.35
C ASP A 122 -10.49 -3.20 1.65
N ASP A 123 -11.41 -3.26 0.68
CA ASP A 123 -12.80 -3.70 0.86
C ASP A 123 -13.02 -5.19 0.59
N GLU A 124 -12.00 -5.92 0.15
CA GLU A 124 -12.09 -7.36 -0.09
C GLU A 124 -11.95 -8.10 1.26
N SER A 125 -13.02 -8.76 1.72
CA SER A 125 -12.88 -9.86 2.67
C SER A 125 -11.87 -10.86 2.09
N GLY A 126 -10.98 -11.42 2.92
CA GLY A 126 -9.76 -12.13 2.50
C GLY A 126 -9.88 -13.36 1.58
N GLU A 127 -11.02 -13.57 0.91
CA GLU A 127 -11.29 -14.58 -0.11
C GLU A 127 -10.73 -14.25 -1.51
N ALA A 128 -10.44 -12.98 -1.83
CA ALA A 128 -10.15 -12.57 -3.22
C ALA A 128 -8.68 -12.69 -3.67
N LEU A 129 -7.79 -13.32 -2.89
CA LEU A 129 -6.44 -13.67 -3.33
C LEU A 129 -6.38 -15.12 -3.86
N THR A 130 -7.36 -15.50 -4.70
CA THR A 130 -7.24 -16.71 -5.52
C THR A 130 -6.48 -16.35 -6.80
N TRP A 131 -5.16 -16.51 -6.72
CA TRP A 131 -4.32 -16.62 -7.91
C TRP A 131 -4.89 -17.72 -8.82
N SER A 132 -5.42 -17.33 -9.99
CA SER A 132 -5.68 -18.28 -11.07
C SER A 132 -4.40 -18.43 -11.91
N PRO A 133 -3.96 -19.68 -12.18
CA PRO A 133 -2.73 -19.97 -12.92
C PRO A 133 -2.78 -19.54 -14.39
#